data_AF-A0A2D5EA17-F1
#
_entry.id   AF-A0A2D5EA17-F1
#
_cell.length_a   1.000
_cell.length_b   1.000
_cell.length_c   1.000
_cell.angle_alpha   90.00
_cell.angle_beta   90.00
_cell.angle_gamma   90.00
#
_symmetry.space_group_name_H-M   'P 1'
#
loop_
_entity.id
_entity.type
_entity.pdbx_description
1 polymer ?
#
loop_
_entity_poly.entity_id
_entity_poly.type
_entity_poly.pdbx_seq_one_letter_code
_entity_poly.pdbx_strand_id
1 'polypeptide(L)'
;KPVAEALQVCPKKAWDGAVPQDPLIYRLYEVVGVYGDTMKALIHEKFGDGIMSAIDFTMDIEKEENPKGDRVVVTMNGKFLPYKAW
;
A
#
# COMPACT_ATOMS: atom_id res chain seq x y z
N LYS A 1 3.94 23.24 -18.29
CA LYS A 1 3.32 22.66 -17.08
C LYS A 1 2.88 21.21 -17.36
N PRO A 2 3.81 20.29 -17.65
CA PRO A 2 3.46 18.95 -18.13
C PRO A 2 2.88 18.02 -17.05
N VAL A 3 3.15 18.30 -15.78
CA VAL A 3 2.70 17.46 -14.66
C VAL A 3 1.18 17.51 -14.45
N ALA A 4 0.55 18.67 -14.69
CA ALA A 4 -0.89 18.83 -14.51
C ALA A 4 -1.71 18.04 -15.55
N GLU A 5 -1.19 17.92 -16.78
CA GLU A 5 -1.83 17.15 -17.85
C GLU A 5 -1.65 15.63 -17.63
N ALA A 6 -0.50 15.20 -17.10
CA ALA A 6 -0.23 13.80 -16.78
C ALA A 6 -1.19 13.23 -15.72
N LEU A 7 -1.66 14.05 -14.77
CA LEU A 7 -2.61 13.65 -13.73
C LEU A 7 -4.07 13.51 -14.21
N GLN A 8 -4.37 13.99 -15.43
CA GLN A 8 -5.73 13.93 -16.02
C GLN A 8 -5.95 12.73 -16.94
N VAL A 9 -4.91 11.95 -17.23
CA VAL A 9 -5.00 10.76 -18.08
C VAL A 9 -5.64 9.62 -17.29
N CYS A 10 -6.73 9.04 -17.83
CA CYS A 10 -7.35 7.85 -17.24
C CYS A 10 -6.30 6.78 -16.95
N PRO A 11 -6.23 6.23 -15.71
CA PRO A 11 -5.20 5.26 -15.37
C PRO A 11 -5.34 4.04 -16.26
N LYS A 12 -4.21 3.60 -16.84
CA LYS A 12 -4.13 2.37 -17.63
C LYS A 12 -4.50 1.19 -16.74
N LYS A 13 -5.71 0.67 -16.87
CA LYS A 13 -6.20 -0.55 -16.18
C LYS A 13 -5.70 -1.81 -16.88
N ALA A 14 -4.39 -1.95 -17.04
CA ALA A 14 -3.80 -3.18 -17.56
C ALA A 14 -2.46 -3.46 -16.86
N TRP A 15 -2.37 -4.64 -16.26
CA TRP A 15 -1.19 -5.20 -15.61
C TRP A 15 -0.76 -6.40 -16.46
N ASP A 16 0.21 -6.22 -17.37
CA ASP A 16 0.62 -7.31 -18.30
C ASP A 16 1.76 -8.19 -17.77
N GLY A 17 2.47 -7.75 -16.72
CA GLY A 17 3.63 -8.44 -16.17
C GLY A 17 3.43 -8.81 -14.72
N ALA A 18 3.90 -9.99 -14.29
CA ALA A 18 3.77 -10.48 -12.90
C ALA A 18 4.38 -9.56 -11.83
N VAL A 19 5.20 -8.58 -12.23
CA VAL A 19 5.95 -7.67 -11.36
C VAL A 19 5.85 -6.24 -11.90
N PRO A 20 5.57 -5.22 -11.06
CA PRO A 20 5.50 -3.84 -11.51
C PRO A 20 6.84 -3.35 -12.06
N GLN A 21 6.81 -2.67 -13.20
CA GLN A 21 8.01 -2.13 -13.88
C GLN A 21 8.31 -0.68 -13.48
N ASP A 22 7.32 0.05 -12.95
CA ASP A 22 7.52 1.42 -12.50
C ASP A 22 8.35 1.43 -11.20
N PRO A 23 9.44 2.23 -11.11
CA PRO A 23 10.34 2.20 -9.96
C PRO A 23 9.67 2.57 -8.63
N LEU A 24 8.71 3.51 -8.61
CA LEU A 24 8.05 3.93 -7.38
C LEU A 24 7.07 2.83 -6.91
N ILE A 25 6.29 2.28 -7.83
CA ILE A 25 5.34 1.19 -7.53
C ILE A 25 6.10 -0.08 -7.10
N TYR A 26 7.23 -0.37 -7.74
CA TYR A 26 8.08 -1.52 -7.41
C TYR A 26 8.60 -1.46 -5.97
N ARG A 27 8.89 -0.27 -5.43
CA ARG A 27 9.31 -0.14 -4.03
C ARG A 27 8.22 -0.52 -3.04
N LEU A 28 6.96 -0.19 -3.32
CA LEU A 28 5.85 -0.64 -2.46
C LEU A 28 5.67 -2.16 -2.53
N TYR A 29 5.84 -2.76 -3.71
CA TYR A 29 5.86 -4.21 -3.87
C TYR A 29 7.01 -4.87 -3.09
N GLU A 30 8.22 -4.31 -3.15
CA GLU A 30 9.39 -4.78 -2.41
C GLU A 30 9.20 -4.68 -0.90
N VAL A 31 8.58 -3.59 -0.39
CA VAL A 31 8.25 -3.44 1.03
C VAL A 31 7.33 -4.58 1.50
N VAL A 32 6.30 -4.92 0.72
CA VAL A 32 5.42 -6.05 1.04
C VAL A 32 6.17 -7.38 0.97
N GLY A 33 7.07 -7.56 -0.02
CA GLY A 33 7.91 -8.75 -0.11
C GLY A 33 8.88 -8.94 1.06
N VAL A 34 9.42 -7.85 1.62
CA VAL A 34 10.38 -7.89 2.74
C VAL A 34 9.68 -7.95 4.09
N TYR A 35 8.61 -7.17 4.29
CA TYR A 35 7.95 -7.01 5.58
C TYR A 35 6.60 -7.72 5.69
N GLY A 36 6.10 -8.34 4.64
CA GLY A 36 4.76 -8.95 4.61
C GLY A 36 4.53 -9.98 5.70
N ASP A 37 5.49 -10.87 5.95
CA ASP A 37 5.40 -11.87 7.02
C ASP A 37 5.39 -11.23 8.41
N THR A 38 6.22 -10.20 8.62
CA THR A 38 6.25 -9.42 9.87
C THR A 38 4.94 -8.69 10.09
N MET A 39 4.39 -8.03 9.06
CA MET A 39 3.11 -7.35 9.12
C MET A 39 1.98 -8.34 9.43
N LYS A 40 1.94 -9.50 8.76
CA LYS A 40 0.98 -10.56 9.01
C LYS A 40 1.03 -11.03 10.47
N ALA A 41 2.23 -11.32 10.98
CA ALA A 41 2.41 -11.76 12.36
C ALA A 41 1.90 -10.73 13.36
N LEU A 42 2.23 -9.44 13.18
CA LEU A 42 1.78 -8.36 14.05
C LEU A 42 0.27 -8.13 13.99
N ILE A 43 -0.35 -8.26 12.80
CA ILE A 43 -1.80 -8.17 12.66
C ILE A 43 -2.47 -9.33 13.39
N HIS A 44 -1.98 -10.55 13.22
CA HIS A 44 -2.52 -11.74 13.90
C HIS A 44 -2.33 -11.68 15.42
N GLU A 45 -1.21 -11.14 15.90
CA GLU A 45 -0.96 -10.93 17.33
C GLU A 45 -1.95 -9.92 17.94
N LYS A 46 -2.25 -8.84 17.21
CA LYS A 46 -3.08 -7.73 17.73
C LYS A 46 -4.58 -7.92 17.54
N PHE A 47 -4.99 -8.57 16.45
CA PHE A 47 -6.40 -8.65 16.03
C PHE A 47 -6.93 -10.10 15.95
N GLY A 48 -6.05 -11.10 15.96
CA GLY A 48 -6.41 -12.50 15.78
C GLY A 48 -6.41 -12.97 14.32
N ASP A 49 -6.96 -14.17 14.08
CA ASP A 49 -6.97 -14.77 12.74
C ASP A 49 -7.98 -14.09 11.81
N GLY A 50 -7.48 -13.56 10.70
CA GLY A 50 -8.24 -12.73 9.77
C GLY A 50 -7.34 -11.91 8.85
N ILE A 51 -7.94 -10.94 8.18
CA ILE A 51 -7.27 -10.06 7.19
C ILE A 51 -7.63 -8.60 7.38
N MET A 52 -6.72 -7.74 6.93
CA MET A 52 -7.02 -6.34 6.65
C MET A 52 -7.70 -6.26 5.27
N SER A 53 -8.92 -5.72 5.24
CA SER A 53 -9.66 -5.48 4.00
C SER A 53 -8.95 -4.47 3.10
N ALA A 54 -8.95 -4.74 1.79
CA ALA A 54 -8.56 -3.79 0.75
C ALA A 54 -9.77 -3.21 -0.02
N ILE A 55 -11.01 -3.48 0.44
CA ILE A 55 -12.27 -2.96 -0.14
C ILE A 55 -12.84 -1.88 0.77
N ASP A 56 -13.20 -2.24 2.01
CA ASP A 56 -13.46 -1.30 3.10
C ASP A 56 -12.11 -0.81 3.64
N PHE A 57 -11.54 0.15 2.92
CA PHE A 57 -10.16 0.58 3.03
C PHE A 57 -10.00 2.06 2.60
N THR A 58 -9.17 2.80 3.32
CA THR A 58 -8.74 4.15 2.94
C THR A 58 -7.21 4.24 2.95
N MET A 59 -6.67 5.10 2.08
CA MET A 59 -5.24 5.38 2.01
C MET A 59 -5.01 6.87 1.86
N ASP A 60 -4.06 7.38 2.64
CA ASP A 60 -3.62 8.77 2.60
C ASP A 60 -2.12 8.83 2.32
N ILE A 61 -1.72 9.82 1.52
CA ILE A 61 -0.32 10.08 1.16
C ILE A 61 0.01 11.51 1.57
N GLU A 62 1.00 11.64 2.45
CA GLU A 62 1.44 12.93 2.97
C GLU A 62 2.93 13.12 2.77
N LYS A 63 3.35 14.38 2.73
CA LYS A 63 4.74 14.78 2.70
C LYS A 63 5.16 15.17 4.11
N GLU A 64 6.21 14.55 4.62
CA GLU A 64 6.88 14.96 5.86
C GLU A 64 8.21 15.65 5.51
N GLU A 65 8.36 16.91 5.91
CA GLU A 65 9.62 17.63 5.76
C GLU A 65 10.69 17.03 6.67
N ASN A 66 11.86 16.73 6.12
CA ASN A 66 12.93 16.12 6.89
C ASN A 66 14.29 16.76 6.55
N PRO A 67 15.15 17.06 7.54
CA PRO A 67 16.44 17.71 7.30
C PRO A 67 17.37 17.02 6.30
N LYS A 68 17.17 15.71 6.04
CA LYS A 68 17.96 14.92 5.09
C LYS A 68 17.27 14.64 3.76
N GLY A 69 16.14 15.31 3.50
CA GLY A 69 15.31 15.14 2.33
C GLY A 69 13.93 14.61 2.71
N ASP A 70 12.91 15.21 2.10
CA ASP A 70 11.51 14.97 2.40
C ASP A 70 11.12 13.50 2.31
N ARG A 71 10.17 13.10 3.14
CA ARG A 71 9.68 11.72 3.23
C ARG A 71 8.26 11.63 2.70
N VAL A 72 7.95 10.50 2.09
CA VAL A 72 6.59 10.12 1.71
C VAL A 72 6.03 9.26 2.84
N VAL A 73 4.96 9.74 3.48
CA VAL A 73 4.23 9.01 4.50
C VAL A 73 3.02 8.37 3.82
N VAL A 74 2.89 7.06 3.95
CA VAL A 74 1.76 6.29 3.42
C VAL A 74 1.02 5.68 4.60
N THR A 75 -0.23 6.08 4.77
CA THR A 75 -1.12 5.53 5.79
C THR A 75 -2.12 4.60 5.12
N MET A 76 -2.18 3.35 5.58
CA MET A 76 -3.08 2.32 5.08
C MET A 76 -4.04 1.91 6.18
N ASN A 77 -5.34 2.16 6.00
CA ASN A 77 -6.35 1.88 6.99
C ASN A 77 -7.41 0.95 6.40
N GLY A 78 -7.35 -0.33 6.75
CA GLY A 78 -8.31 -1.33 6.31
C GLY A 78 -9.09 -1.92 7.47
N LYS A 79 -10.39 -2.13 7.27
CA LYS A 79 -11.23 -2.83 8.24
C LYS A 79 -10.71 -4.26 8.47
N PHE A 80 -10.57 -4.66 9.72
CA PHE A 80 -10.24 -6.04 10.06
C PHE A 80 -11.45 -6.96 9.85
N LEU A 81 -11.23 -8.08 9.17
CA LEU A 81 -12.21 -9.10 8.89
C LEU A 81 -11.75 -10.43 9.53
N PRO A 82 -12.32 -10.84 10.67
CA PRO A 82 -11.98 -12.10 11.31
C PRO A 82 -12.47 -13.27 10.45
N TYR A 83 -11.69 -14.35 10.41
CA TYR A 83 -12.16 -15.59 9.82
C TYR A 83 -13.14 -16.29 10.75
N LYS A 84 -14.23 -16.83 10.20
CA LYS A 84 -15.16 -17.63 10.99
C LYS A 84 -14.53 -18.97 11.33
N ALA A 85 -14.37 -19.24 12.62
CA ALA A 85 -14.30 -20.60 13.11
C ALA A 85 -15.74 -21.14 13.13
N TRP A 86 -16.16 -21.70 12.00
CA TRP A 86 -17.37 -22.54 11.80
C TRP A 86 -18.71 -22.01 12.34
#